data_AF-A0ABD1Q8G8-F1
#
_entry.id   AF-A0ABD1Q8G8-F1
#
_cell.length_a   1.000
_cell.length_b   1.000
_cell.length_c   1.000
_cell.angle_alpha   90.00
_cell.angle_beta   90.00
_cell.angle_gamma   90.00
#
_symmetry.space_group_name_H-M   'P 1'
#
loop_
_entity.id
_entity.type
_entity.pdbx_description
1 polymer ?
#
loop_
_entity_poly.entity_id
_entity_poly.type
_entity_poly.pdbx_seq_one_letter_code
_entity_poly.pdbx_strand_id
1 'polypeptide(L)'
;MAMENSSSITKNKDEQVCLCGHISATRTSWTENNTGRRFRGCRFYGRADACDYFSWVDPPLHPRYKNIINGLLRKANNNDNMEIEMRRLLKLHQIIIGVFIIMAIIAHYAF
;
A
#
# COMPACT_ATOMS: atom_id res chain seq x y z
N MET A 1 -1.86 59.30 15.08
CA MET A 1 -2.70 58.09 15.19
C MET A 1 -2.21 57.11 14.15
N ALA A 2 -1.35 56.19 14.57
CA ALA A 2 -0.91 55.07 13.74
C ALA A 2 -0.85 53.87 14.69
N MET A 3 -1.45 52.77 14.25
CA MET A 3 -0.88 51.43 14.32
C MET A 3 -1.93 50.49 13.71
N GLU A 4 -1.78 50.25 12.42
CA GLU A 4 -2.38 49.11 11.74
C GLU A 4 -1.77 47.84 12.35
N ASN A 5 -2.58 47.05 13.04
CA ASN A 5 -2.17 45.80 13.64
C ASN A 5 -2.09 44.73 12.54
N SER A 6 -1.00 44.74 11.78
CA SER A 6 -0.63 43.60 10.93
C SER A 6 -0.17 42.47 11.84
N SER A 7 -1.14 41.68 12.32
CA SER A 7 -0.87 40.39 12.93
C SER A 7 -0.15 39.55 11.88
N SER A 8 1.16 39.52 12.02
CA SER A 8 2.08 38.67 11.26
C SER A 8 1.76 37.24 11.67
N ILE A 9 0.72 36.67 11.07
CA ILE A 9 0.45 35.24 11.09
C ILE A 9 1.65 34.65 10.38
N THR A 10 2.59 34.13 11.18
CA THR A 10 3.63 33.23 10.73
C THR A 10 2.94 32.07 10.04
N LYS A 11 2.71 32.16 8.73
CA LYS A 11 2.19 31.05 7.93
C LYS A 11 3.17 29.91 8.14
N ASN A 12 2.71 28.86 8.82
CA ASN A 12 3.47 27.65 8.96
C ASN A 12 3.80 27.17 7.53
N LYS A 13 5.08 27.08 7.18
CA LYS A 13 5.53 26.76 5.81
C LYS A 13 4.95 25.44 5.28
N ASP A 14 4.38 24.63 6.16
CA ASP A 14 3.79 23.34 5.87
C ASP A 14 2.31 23.33 5.51
N GLU A 15 1.58 24.43 5.68
CA GLU A 15 0.17 24.51 5.29
C GLU A 15 0.01 24.97 3.84
N GLN A 16 0.13 24.01 2.92
CA GLN A 16 -0.24 24.24 1.53
C GLN A 16 -1.74 24.02 1.32
N VAL A 17 -2.36 24.92 0.56
CA VAL A 17 -3.80 24.91 0.25
C VAL A 17 -4.02 24.33 -1.14
N CYS A 18 -5.02 23.47 -1.30
CA CYS A 18 -5.41 22.93 -2.60
C CYS A 18 -6.25 23.92 -3.41
N LEU A 19 -6.60 23.56 -4.65
CA LEU A 19 -7.40 24.43 -5.54
C LEU A 19 -8.83 24.66 -5.03
N CYS A 20 -9.33 23.79 -4.13
CA CYS A 20 -10.63 23.98 -3.46
C CYS A 20 -10.58 25.00 -2.30
N GLY A 21 -9.40 25.55 -1.96
CA GLY A 21 -9.25 26.44 -0.81
C GLY A 21 -9.09 25.74 0.55
N HIS A 22 -8.98 24.40 0.57
CA HIS A 22 -8.76 23.62 1.79
C HIS A 22 -7.28 23.29 2.02
N ILE A 23 -6.90 23.09 3.28
CA ILE A 23 -5.55 22.59 3.62
C ILE A 23 -5.35 21.21 2.97
N SER A 24 -4.27 21.10 2.21
CA SER A 24 -3.87 19.85 1.55
C SER A 24 -3.41 18.80 2.56
N ALA A 25 -3.70 17.53 2.26
CA ALA A 25 -3.33 16.42 3.11
C ALA A 25 -2.06 15.74 2.58
N THR A 26 -1.12 15.43 3.47
CA THR A 26 0.05 14.60 3.14
C THR A 26 -0.36 13.14 3.03
N ARG A 27 0.07 12.47 1.96
CA ARG A 27 -0.23 11.08 1.62
C ARG A 27 1.04 10.38 1.16
N THR A 28 1.10 9.07 1.31
CA THR A 28 2.21 8.24 0.82
C THR A 28 1.82 7.58 -0.48
N SER A 29 2.69 7.67 -1.50
CA SER A 29 2.53 6.94 -2.75
C SER A 29 2.98 5.49 -2.57
N TRP A 30 2.18 4.57 -3.11
CA TRP A 30 2.46 3.13 -3.13
C TRP A 30 2.65 2.60 -4.56
N THR A 31 2.86 3.50 -5.53
CA THR A 31 3.17 3.07 -6.90
C THR A 31 4.60 2.58 -6.99
N GLU A 32 4.88 1.58 -7.82
CA GLU A 32 6.22 0.97 -7.98
C GLU A 32 7.35 2.00 -8.18
N ASN A 33 7.04 3.13 -8.84
CA ASN A 33 8.01 4.18 -9.12
C ASN A 33 8.22 5.17 -7.97
N ASN A 34 7.28 5.25 -7.03
CA ASN A 34 7.27 6.25 -5.96
C ASN A 34 6.91 5.63 -4.59
N THR A 35 7.16 4.33 -4.40
CA THR A 35 6.83 3.61 -3.17
C THR A 35 7.43 4.31 -1.96
N GLY A 36 6.58 4.62 -0.97
CA GLY A 36 6.99 5.28 0.27
C GLY A 36 7.22 6.79 0.15
N ARG A 37 7.14 7.38 -1.05
CA ARG A 37 7.35 8.83 -1.25
C ARG A 37 6.09 9.62 -0.91
N ARG A 38 6.20 10.66 -0.10
CA ARG A 38 5.04 11.47 0.30
C ARG A 38 4.76 12.61 -0.67
N PHE A 39 3.47 12.86 -0.88
CA PHE A 39 2.94 13.98 -1.64
C PHE A 39 1.81 14.67 -0.87
N ARG A 40 1.58 15.95 -1.13
CA ARG A 40 0.39 16.69 -0.72
C ARG A 40 -0.65 16.63 -1.84
N GLY A 41 -1.89 16.35 -1.46
CA GLY A 41 -3.02 16.33 -2.39
C GLY A 41 -4.26 16.97 -1.77
N CYS A 42 -5.30 17.14 -2.57
CA CYS A 42 -6.61 17.57 -2.05
C CYS A 42 -7.04 16.70 -0.85
N ARG A 43 -7.69 17.29 0.16
CA ARG A 43 -8.31 16.53 1.25
C ARG A 43 -9.28 15.47 0.72
N PHE A 44 -9.92 15.76 -0.42
CA PHE A 44 -10.85 14.87 -1.10
C PHE A 44 -10.19 13.95 -2.15
N TYR A 45 -8.86 13.94 -2.29
CA TYR A 45 -8.11 13.14 -3.28
C TYR A 45 -8.67 11.72 -3.45
N GLY A 46 -8.87 11.32 -4.71
CA GLY A 46 -9.44 10.02 -5.10
C GLY A 46 -10.96 10.01 -5.25
N ARG A 47 -11.65 11.10 -4.93
CA ARG A 47 -13.08 11.29 -5.19
C ARG A 47 -13.33 12.07 -6.48
N ALA A 48 -14.54 11.97 -7.03
CA ALA A 48 -14.94 12.68 -8.24
C ALA A 48 -14.97 14.21 -8.08
N ASP A 49 -15.17 14.73 -6.87
CA ASP A 49 -15.19 16.16 -6.53
C ASP A 49 -13.82 16.70 -6.10
N ALA A 50 -12.76 15.88 -6.15
CA ALA A 50 -11.43 16.29 -5.77
C ALA A 50 -10.79 17.13 -6.89
N CYS A 51 -10.21 18.29 -6.54
CA CYS A 51 -9.31 18.97 -7.47
C CYS A 51 -7.98 18.20 -7.63
N ASP A 52 -7.31 18.44 -8.76
CA ASP A 52 -6.03 17.82 -9.12
C ASP A 52 -4.79 18.44 -8.45
N TYR A 53 -4.97 19.15 -7.34
CA TYR A 53 -3.83 19.67 -6.58
C TYR A 53 -2.89 18.54 -6.16
N PHE A 54 -1.62 18.67 -6.53
CA PHE A 54 -0.58 17.70 -6.24
C PHE A 54 0.78 18.39 -6.05
N SER A 55 1.52 18.01 -5.01
CA SER A 55 2.90 18.46 -4.79
C SER A 55 3.72 17.41 -4.06
N TRP A 56 4.96 17.17 -4.46
CA TRP A 56 5.84 16.23 -3.75
C TRP A 56 6.37 16.85 -2.45
N VAL A 57 6.27 16.11 -1.34
CA VAL A 57 6.89 16.48 -0.06
C VAL A 57 8.34 16.02 -0.03
N ASP A 58 8.54 14.74 -0.35
CA ASP A 58 9.87 14.15 -0.36
C ASP A 58 10.51 14.29 -1.76
N PRO A 59 11.83 14.47 -1.87
CA PRO A 59 12.53 14.44 -3.15
C PRO A 59 12.38 13.05 -3.82
N PRO A 60 12.66 12.93 -5.13
CA PRO A 60 12.66 11.63 -5.79
C PRO A 60 13.69 10.72 -5.14
N LEU A 61 13.32 9.44 -4.97
CA LEU A 61 14.25 8.45 -4.46
C LEU A 61 15.40 8.25 -5.44
N HIS A 62 16.61 8.10 -4.92
CA HIS A 62 17.75 7.74 -5.75
C HIS A 62 17.48 6.40 -6.46
N PRO A 63 17.83 6.22 -7.74
CA PRO A 63 17.53 5.01 -8.50
C PRO A 63 17.99 3.71 -7.83
N ARG A 64 19.12 3.77 -7.11
CA ARG A 64 19.62 2.65 -6.31
C ARG A 64 18.63 2.18 -5.24
N TYR A 65 18.04 3.10 -4.48
CA TYR A 65 17.08 2.74 -3.43
C TYR A 65 15.79 2.17 -4.04
N LYS A 66 15.32 2.74 -5.15
CA LYS A 66 14.18 2.22 -5.90
C LYS A 66 14.39 0.76 -6.32
N ASN A 67 15.55 0.44 -6.89
CA ASN A 67 15.87 -0.92 -7.32
C ASN A 67 15.93 -1.91 -6.14
N ILE A 68 16.49 -1.47 -5.00
CA ILE A 68 16.54 -2.28 -3.78
C ILE A 68 15.12 -2.54 -3.26
N ILE A 69 14.32 -1.50 -3.06
CA ILE A 69 12.93 -1.62 -2.55
C ILE A 69 12.10 -2.53 -3.47
N ASN A 70 12.14 -2.31 -4.79
CA ASN A 70 11.37 -3.13 -5.72
C ASN A 70 11.87 -4.58 -5.79
N GLY A 71 13.19 -4.79 -5.63
CA GLY A 71 13.77 -6.13 -5.51
C GLY A 71 13.29 -6.87 -4.26
N LEU A 72 13.23 -6.17 -3.12
CA LEU A 72 12.72 -6.73 -1.86
C LEU A 72 11.23 -7.06 -1.93
N LEU A 73 10.41 -6.16 -2.49
CA LEU A 73 8.98 -6.38 -2.69
C LEU A 73 8.70 -7.59 -3.59
N ARG A 74 9.43 -7.72 -4.70
CA ARG A 74 9.31 -8.89 -5.59
C ARG A 74 9.67 -10.18 -4.85
N LYS A 75 10.73 -10.16 -4.04
CA LYS A 75 11.14 -11.33 -3.26
C LYS A 75 10.08 -11.71 -2.22
N ALA A 76 9.52 -10.73 -1.50
CA ALA A 76 8.45 -10.96 -0.53
C ALA A 76 7.20 -11.56 -1.20
N ASN A 77 6.72 -10.95 -2.29
CA ASN A 77 5.56 -11.45 -3.03
C ASN A 77 5.79 -12.87 -3.57
N ASN A 78 6.99 -13.17 -4.06
CA ASN A 78 7.32 -14.53 -4.51
C ASN A 78 7.31 -15.53 -3.35
N ASN A 79 7.83 -15.15 -2.18
CA ASN A 79 7.79 -15.99 -0.99
C ASN A 79 6.34 -16.26 -0.55
N ASP A 80 5.50 -15.24 -0.50
CA ASP A 80 4.08 -15.38 -0.13
C ASP A 80 3.34 -16.30 -1.11
N ASN A 81 3.60 -16.15 -2.41
CA ASN A 81 3.02 -17.02 -3.44
C ASN A 81 3.47 -18.48 -3.29
N MET A 82 4.77 -18.71 -3.08
CA MET A 82 5.30 -20.06 -2.85
C MET A 82 4.73 -20.68 -1.57
N GLU A 83 4.54 -19.89 -0.52
CA GLU A 83 3.92 -20.36 0.72
C GLU A 83 2.46 -20.77 0.50
N ILE A 84 1.69 -19.95 -0.23
CA ILE A 84 0.31 -20.25 -0.59
C ILE A 84 0.23 -21.52 -1.44
N GLU A 85 1.11 -21.68 -2.43
CA GLU A 85 1.16 -22.87 -3.28
C GLU A 85 1.52 -24.12 -2.48
N MET A 86 2.55 -24.06 -1.64
CA MET A 86 2.93 -25.15 -0.74
C MET A 86 1.77 -25.56 0.18
N ARG A 87 1.06 -24.58 0.76
CA ARG A 87 -0.13 -24.85 1.59
C ARG A 87 -1.25 -25.53 0.80
N ARG A 88 -1.45 -25.18 -0.48
CA ARG A 88 -2.43 -25.85 -1.37
C ARG A 88 -2.03 -27.29 -1.66
N LEU A 89 -0.75 -27.55 -1.94
CA LEU A 89 -0.24 -28.90 -2.19
C LEU A 89 -0.38 -29.79 -0.95
N LEU A 90 -0.02 -29.28 0.24
CA LEU A 90 -0.17 -30.01 1.50
C LEU A 90 -1.63 -30.35 1.80
N LYS A 91 -2.56 -29.40 1.58
CA LYS A 91 -4.00 -29.65 1.75
C LYS A 91 -4.52 -30.71 0.77
N LEU A 92 -4.12 -30.65 -0.49
CA LEU A 92 -4.53 -31.64 -1.49
C LEU A 92 -4.02 -33.05 -1.11
N HIS A 93 -2.76 -33.15 -0.70
CA HIS A 93 -2.16 -34.40 -0.25
C HIS A 93 -2.89 -34.98 0.98
N GLN A 94 -3.24 -34.13 1.96
CA GLN A 94 -4.04 -34.55 3.13
C GLN A 94 -5.42 -35.07 2.75
N ILE A 95 -6.11 -34.41 1.81
CA ILE A 95 -7.42 -34.87 1.31
C ILE A 95 -7.28 -36.25 0.66
N ILE A 96 -6.27 -36.45 -0.18
CA ILE A 96 -6.03 -37.72 -0.87
C ILE A 96 -5.79 -38.85 0.14
N ILE A 97 -4.92 -38.63 1.13
CA ILE A 97 -4.68 -39.61 2.22
C ILE A 97 -5.98 -39.93 2.95
N GLY A 98 -6.78 -38.90 3.29
CA GLY A 98 -8.07 -39.08 3.96
C GLY A 98 -9.03 -39.97 3.16
N VAL A 99 -9.14 -39.74 1.85
CA VAL A 99 -9.98 -40.57 0.95
C VAL A 99 -9.49 -42.02 0.93
N PHE A 100 -8.18 -42.26 0.82
CA PHE A 100 -7.63 -43.61 0.85
C PHE A 100 -7.93 -44.35 2.16
N ILE A 101 -7.80 -43.67 3.30
CA ILE A 101 -8.13 -44.24 4.62
C ILE A 101 -9.62 -44.61 4.69
N ILE A 102 -10.50 -43.71 4.24
CA ILE A 102 -11.95 -43.96 4.23
C ILE A 102 -12.30 -45.17 3.35
N MET A 103 -11.72 -45.26 2.16
CA MET A 103 -11.95 -46.38 1.25
C MET A 103 -11.47 -47.72 1.85
N ALA A 104 -10.32 -47.74 2.51
CA ALA A 104 -9.81 -48.92 3.19
C ALA A 104 -10.71 -49.38 4.34
N ILE A 105 -11.24 -48.43 5.12
CA ILE A 105 -12.21 -48.71 6.18
C ILE A 105 -13.47 -49.33 5.58
N ILE A 106 -14.05 -48.74 4.53
CA ILE A 106 -15.24 -49.28 3.87
C ILE A 106 -15.00 -50.71 3.36
N ALA A 107 -13.85 -50.96 2.73
CA ALA A 107 -13.50 -52.27 2.22
C ALA A 107 -13.39 -53.31 3.35
N HIS A 108 -12.81 -52.96 4.50
CA HIS A 108 -12.68 -53.88 5.64
C HIS A 108 -14.02 -54.28 6.27
N TYR A 109 -15.03 -53.41 6.22
CA TYR A 109 -16.36 -53.72 6.75
C TYR A 109 -17.29 -54.37 5.72
N ALA A 110 -16.97 -54.27 4.43
CA ALA A 110 -17.76 -54.83 3.35
C ALA A 110 -17.36 -56.27 2.96
N PHE A 111 -16.13 -56.70 3.27
CA PHE A 111 -15.56 -58.00 2.92
C PHE A 111 -14.85 -58.62 4.13
#